data_AF-A0A922M187-F1
#
_entry.id   AF-A0A922M187-F1
#
_cell.length_a   1.000
_cell.length_b   1.000
_cell.length_c   1.000
_cell.angle_alpha   90.00
_cell.angle_beta   90.00
_cell.angle_gamma   90.00
#
_symmetry.space_group_name_H-M   'P 1'
#
loop_
_entity.id
_entity.type
_entity.pdbx_description
1 polymer ?
#
loop_
_entity_poly.entity_id
_entity_poly.type
_entity_poly.pdbx_seq_one_letter_code
_entity_poly.pdbx_strand_id
1 'polypeptide(L)'
;MTLLHDVGLIEGFMGLKWSGVAGGPAPILSGGPLRGNYTFLQFHFHWLSEHAIDGMKYPLEVHMVHIKTGLSLDEALARADGLAVIGVFFMMHRGYGSDRALEEIIPMMPYIVDSSQNNTEPRRIDITRLLSNEPQSYYTYHGSLTTPMCQEVVTWIVMDKPIFISPDQYALFTKTDVGGDYNYRSLQPRNNRVVYRSIASCASIMAPTIPGTLISLFSCLSSSLAAGVNKGVGAFLNIKRKIFGSSAKNCVKAK
;
A
#
# COMPACT_ATOMS: atom_id res chain seq x y z
N MET A 1 1.07 -4.71 -16.48
CA MET A 1 -0.24 -5.08 -17.03
C MET A 1 -0.69 -6.45 -16.51
N THR A 2 -1.86 -6.52 -15.90
CA THR A 2 -2.46 -7.72 -15.28
C THR A 2 -3.93 -7.79 -15.71
N LEU A 3 -4.41 -9.00 -16.02
CA LEU A 3 -5.83 -9.23 -16.31
C LEU A 3 -6.56 -9.52 -15.00
N LEU A 4 -7.67 -8.81 -14.74
CA LEU A 4 -8.42 -8.91 -13.49
C LEU A 4 -9.84 -9.43 -13.75
N HIS A 5 -10.32 -10.37 -12.93
CA HIS A 5 -11.58 -11.10 -13.19
C HIS A 5 -12.67 -10.86 -12.13
N ASP A 6 -12.40 -10.11 -11.08
CA ASP A 6 -13.38 -9.97 -10.01
C ASP A 6 -13.22 -8.62 -9.34
N VAL A 7 -14.32 -7.86 -9.32
CA VAL A 7 -14.42 -6.59 -8.64
C VAL A 7 -15.55 -6.71 -7.63
N GLY A 8 -15.17 -6.89 -6.37
CA GLY A 8 -16.11 -7.23 -5.33
C GLY A 8 -15.75 -6.59 -4.01
N LEU A 9 -16.70 -6.64 -3.08
CA LEU A 9 -16.45 -6.34 -1.66
C LEU A 9 -15.62 -7.49 -1.08
N ILE A 10 -14.61 -7.17 -0.27
CA ILE A 10 -13.90 -8.18 0.52
C ILE A 10 -14.92 -8.79 1.49
N GLU A 11 -15.01 -10.12 1.61
CA GLU A 11 -15.95 -10.73 2.56
C GLU A 11 -15.73 -10.18 3.98
N GLY A 12 -16.77 -9.58 4.56
CA GLY A 12 -16.73 -8.92 5.88
C GLY A 12 -16.13 -7.50 5.89
N PHE A 13 -15.72 -6.95 4.75
CA PHE A 13 -15.10 -5.63 4.65
C PHE A 13 -15.51 -4.89 3.37
N MET A 14 -16.10 -3.70 3.53
CA MET A 14 -16.42 -2.83 2.40
C MET A 14 -15.13 -2.28 1.79
N GLY A 15 -14.58 -2.95 0.78
CA GLY A 15 -13.36 -2.53 0.10
C GLY A 15 -13.41 -2.91 -1.37
N LEU A 16 -12.88 -2.07 -2.23
CA LEU A 16 -12.80 -2.36 -3.66
C LEU A 16 -11.57 -3.24 -3.89
N LYS A 17 -11.78 -4.47 -4.35
CA LYS A 17 -10.73 -5.46 -4.61
C LYS A 17 -10.72 -5.83 -6.09
N TRP A 18 -9.52 -5.97 -6.66
CA TRP A 18 -9.34 -6.56 -7.98
C TRP A 18 -8.40 -7.75 -7.89
N SER A 19 -8.83 -8.90 -8.40
CA SER A 19 -8.05 -10.15 -8.35
C SER A 19 -7.49 -10.52 -9.72
N GLY A 20 -6.26 -11.03 -9.76
CA GLY A 20 -5.68 -11.67 -10.94
C GLY A 20 -6.53 -12.84 -11.44
N VAL A 21 -6.50 -13.10 -12.74
CA VAL A 21 -7.17 -14.27 -13.33
C VAL A 21 -6.48 -15.56 -12.89
N ALA A 22 -7.23 -16.49 -12.31
CA ALA A 22 -6.72 -17.79 -11.90
C ALA A 22 -6.10 -18.55 -13.08
N GLY A 23 -4.90 -19.10 -12.89
CA GLY A 23 -4.15 -19.80 -13.95
C GLY A 23 -3.57 -18.89 -15.04
N GLY A 24 -3.84 -17.58 -15.00
CA GLY A 24 -3.26 -16.60 -15.90
C GLY A 24 -1.86 -16.13 -15.47
N PRO A 25 -1.12 -15.43 -16.36
CA PRO A 25 0.16 -14.83 -16.00
C PRO A 25 -0.02 -13.75 -14.93
N ALA A 26 0.77 -13.84 -13.86
CA ALA A 26 0.77 -12.89 -12.75
C ALA A 26 2.17 -12.29 -12.53
N PRO A 27 2.29 -10.97 -12.28
CA PRO A 27 3.56 -10.35 -11.93
C PRO A 27 4.19 -10.98 -10.68
N ILE A 28 5.52 -11.00 -10.65
CA ILE A 28 6.32 -11.53 -9.53
C ILE A 28 7.01 -10.37 -8.81
N LEU A 29 6.87 -10.36 -7.49
CA LEU A 29 7.61 -9.51 -6.57
C LEU A 29 8.80 -10.27 -5.98
N SER A 30 9.98 -9.65 -5.95
CA SER A 30 11.21 -10.23 -5.40
C SER A 30 12.18 -9.13 -4.96
N GLY A 31 13.23 -9.50 -4.21
CA GLY A 31 14.26 -8.58 -3.71
C GLY A 31 13.87 -7.85 -2.43
N GLY A 32 14.65 -6.82 -2.07
CA GLY A 32 14.44 -6.06 -0.84
C GLY A 32 14.48 -6.96 0.42
N PRO A 33 13.45 -6.94 1.28
CA PRO A 33 13.39 -7.77 2.49
C PRO A 33 12.94 -9.22 2.22
N LEU A 34 12.55 -9.54 0.98
CA LEU A 34 11.87 -10.80 0.68
C LEU A 34 12.85 -11.95 0.49
N ARG A 35 12.49 -13.11 1.05
CA ARG A 35 13.19 -14.39 0.82
C ARG A 35 12.45 -15.23 -0.21
N GLY A 36 12.85 -15.09 -1.46
CA GLY A 36 12.25 -15.75 -2.61
C GLY A 36 11.26 -14.87 -3.35
N ASN A 37 10.48 -15.51 -4.23
CA ASN A 37 9.54 -14.86 -5.12
C ASN A 37 8.13 -14.87 -4.55
N TYR A 38 7.35 -13.83 -4.84
CA TYR A 38 5.96 -13.71 -4.44
C TYR A 38 5.10 -13.36 -5.65
N THR A 39 4.11 -14.20 -5.95
CA THR A 39 3.19 -14.04 -7.06
C THR A 39 2.05 -13.10 -6.68
N PHE A 40 1.76 -12.10 -7.52
CA PHE A 40 0.64 -11.19 -7.33
C PHE A 40 -0.70 -11.93 -7.27
N LEU A 41 -1.54 -11.60 -6.27
CA LEU A 41 -2.89 -12.15 -6.12
C LEU A 41 -3.97 -11.12 -6.43
N GLN A 42 -3.91 -9.98 -5.76
CA GLN A 42 -4.94 -8.96 -5.81
C GLN A 42 -4.40 -7.61 -5.34
N PHE A 43 -5.09 -6.53 -5.67
CA PHE A 43 -4.97 -5.29 -4.93
C PHE A 43 -6.32 -4.77 -4.45
N HIS A 44 -6.31 -3.98 -3.39
CA HIS A 44 -7.49 -3.31 -2.85
C HIS A 44 -7.14 -1.98 -2.21
N PHE A 45 -8.15 -1.15 -1.94
CA PHE A 45 -7.95 0.17 -1.34
C PHE A 45 -8.62 0.32 0.02
N HIS A 46 -7.96 1.10 0.87
CA HIS A 46 -8.47 1.65 2.13
C HIS A 46 -8.59 3.17 2.00
N TRP A 47 -9.79 3.72 2.19
CA TRP A 47 -10.04 5.17 2.28
C TRP A 47 -9.83 5.65 3.72
N LEU A 48 -8.90 6.58 3.85
CA LEU A 48 -7.96 6.76 4.95
C LEU A 48 -6.95 5.59 5.04
N SER A 49 -5.67 5.93 5.05
CA SER A 49 -4.59 4.96 5.11
C SER A 49 -4.61 4.15 6.39
N GLU A 50 -4.18 2.89 6.33
CA GLU A 50 -4.02 2.02 7.51
C GLU A 50 -2.66 2.23 8.17
N HIS A 51 -1.62 2.49 7.37
CA HIS A 51 -0.33 2.94 7.88
C HIS A 51 -0.33 4.45 8.14
N ALA A 52 0.67 4.92 8.89
CA ALA A 52 0.97 6.32 9.10
C ALA A 52 2.49 6.52 9.13
N ILE A 53 2.96 7.64 8.59
CA ILE A 53 4.37 8.06 8.69
C ILE A 53 4.41 9.24 9.66
N ASP A 54 5.20 9.13 10.73
CA ASP A 54 5.30 10.16 11.78
C ASP A 54 3.94 10.60 12.35
N GLY A 55 3.00 9.66 12.44
CA GLY A 55 1.63 9.89 12.90
C GLY A 55 0.69 10.49 11.85
N MET A 56 1.19 10.85 10.67
CA MET A 56 0.39 11.39 9.58
C MET A 56 -0.27 10.29 8.75
N LYS A 57 -1.58 10.43 8.56
CA LYS A 57 -2.42 9.57 7.70
C LYS A 57 -2.59 10.18 6.33
N TYR A 58 -2.79 9.33 5.33
CA TYR A 58 -3.05 9.72 3.94
C TYR A 58 -4.51 9.45 3.57
N PRO A 59 -5.09 10.23 2.63
CA PRO A 59 -6.48 10.03 2.18
C PRO A 59 -6.82 8.64 1.70
N LEU A 60 -5.89 7.90 1.11
CA LEU A 60 -6.11 6.58 0.53
C LEU A 60 -4.81 5.76 0.58
N GLU A 61 -4.92 4.45 0.71
CA GLU A 61 -3.81 3.51 0.65
C GLU A 61 -4.23 2.29 -0.17
N VAL A 62 -3.40 1.90 -1.16
CA VAL A 62 -3.58 0.64 -1.89
C VAL A 62 -2.70 -0.44 -1.27
N HIS A 63 -3.25 -1.64 -1.14
CA HIS A 63 -2.52 -2.84 -0.76
C HIS A 63 -2.46 -3.79 -1.94
N MET A 64 -1.25 -4.10 -2.39
CA MET A 64 -1.00 -5.08 -3.44
C MET A 64 -0.48 -6.36 -2.77
N VAL A 65 -1.33 -7.39 -2.74
CA VAL A 65 -1.09 -8.63 -2.02
C VAL A 65 -0.45 -9.66 -2.93
N HIS A 66 0.65 -10.24 -2.45
CA HIS A 66 1.40 -11.28 -3.14
C HIS A 66 1.55 -12.49 -2.23
N ILE A 67 1.39 -13.68 -2.79
CA ILE A 67 1.61 -14.97 -2.11
C ILE A 67 3.00 -15.48 -2.42
N LYS A 68 3.68 -16.08 -1.45
CA LYS A 68 4.97 -16.73 -1.70
C LYS A 68 4.81 -17.78 -2.80
N THR A 69 5.57 -17.65 -3.87
CA THR A 69 5.44 -18.49 -5.07
C THR A 69 5.62 -19.96 -4.70
N GLY A 70 4.70 -20.80 -5.18
CA GLY A 70 4.69 -22.25 -4.93
C GLY A 70 3.88 -22.68 -3.71
N LEU A 71 3.33 -21.75 -2.92
CA LEU A 71 2.40 -22.08 -1.84
C LEU A 71 0.95 -21.91 -2.27
N SER A 72 0.08 -22.79 -1.75
CA SER A 72 -1.35 -22.53 -1.65
C SER A 72 -1.64 -21.43 -0.61
N LEU A 73 -2.84 -20.85 -0.65
CA LEU A 73 -3.23 -19.82 0.30
C LEU A 73 -3.17 -20.33 1.75
N ASP A 74 -3.64 -21.55 2.01
CA ASP A 74 -3.63 -22.13 3.36
C ASP A 74 -2.20 -22.34 3.88
N GLU A 75 -1.28 -22.81 3.05
CA GLU A 75 0.13 -22.95 3.39
C GLU A 75 0.78 -21.58 3.65
N ALA A 76 0.43 -20.56 2.88
CA ALA A 76 0.91 -19.20 3.10
C ALA A 76 0.37 -18.63 4.43
N LEU A 77 -0.91 -18.82 4.73
CA LEU A 77 -1.53 -18.35 5.98
C LEU A 77 -1.00 -19.09 7.23
N ALA A 78 -0.30 -20.21 7.06
CA ALA A 78 0.37 -20.93 8.14
C ALA A 78 1.84 -20.49 8.36
N ARG A 79 2.35 -19.51 7.60
CA ARG A 79 3.77 -19.13 7.61
C ARG A 79 3.97 -17.64 7.87
N ALA A 80 4.91 -17.30 8.75
CA ALA A 80 5.28 -15.90 9.04
C ALA A 80 5.75 -15.11 7.79
N ASP A 81 6.21 -15.80 6.75
CA ASP A 81 6.65 -15.25 5.47
C ASP A 81 5.77 -15.69 4.28
N GLY A 82 4.52 -16.08 4.54
CA GLY A 82 3.63 -16.59 3.50
C GLY A 82 3.16 -15.53 2.51
N LEU A 83 3.04 -14.28 2.97
CA LEU A 83 2.57 -13.15 2.16
C LEU A 83 3.56 -11.99 2.16
N ALA A 84 3.57 -11.25 1.05
CA ALA A 84 4.20 -9.95 0.93
C ALA A 84 3.16 -8.93 0.45
N VAL A 85 3.06 -7.79 1.14
CA VAL A 85 2.11 -6.74 0.77
C VAL A 85 2.85 -5.43 0.52
N ILE A 86 2.65 -4.87 -0.67
CA ILE A 86 3.09 -3.50 -0.98
C ILE A 86 1.96 -2.55 -0.59
N GLY A 87 2.25 -1.62 0.32
CA GLY A 87 1.39 -0.49 0.65
C GLY A 87 1.86 0.77 -0.07
N VAL A 88 0.97 1.46 -0.78
CA VAL A 88 1.28 2.76 -1.42
C VAL A 88 0.23 3.78 -1.01
N PHE A 89 0.71 4.92 -0.49
CA PHE A 89 -0.15 6.03 -0.10
C PHE A 89 -0.58 6.86 -1.30
N PHE A 90 -1.74 7.48 -1.18
CA PHE A 90 -2.26 8.44 -2.15
C PHE A 90 -2.54 9.77 -1.47
N MET A 91 -2.19 10.87 -2.14
CA MET A 91 -2.39 12.23 -1.65
C MET A 91 -3.19 13.04 -2.67
N MET A 92 -4.17 13.82 -2.19
CA MET A 92 -4.93 14.71 -3.06
C MET A 92 -4.05 15.86 -3.54
N HIS A 93 -4.02 16.11 -4.84
CA HIS A 93 -3.33 17.23 -5.45
C HIS A 93 -4.16 17.80 -6.60
N ARG A 94 -4.22 19.13 -6.70
CA ARG A 94 -4.82 19.82 -7.85
C ARG A 94 -3.69 20.25 -8.77
N GLY A 95 -3.39 19.46 -9.79
CA GLY A 95 -2.29 19.73 -10.70
C GLY A 95 -2.18 18.71 -11.83
N TYR A 96 -1.35 19.02 -12.82
CA TYR A 96 -1.14 18.13 -13.97
C TYR A 96 -0.61 16.75 -13.53
N GLY A 97 -1.19 15.68 -14.08
CA GLY A 97 -0.75 14.31 -13.84
C GLY A 97 -1.42 13.59 -12.66
N SER A 98 -2.27 14.28 -11.88
CA SER A 98 -3.00 13.65 -10.77
C SER A 98 -3.96 12.56 -11.21
N ASP A 99 -4.40 12.52 -12.48
CA ASP A 99 -5.43 11.57 -12.89
C ASP A 99 -4.90 10.23 -13.39
N ARG A 100 -3.59 10.13 -13.69
CA ARG A 100 -3.02 8.98 -14.43
C ARG A 100 -3.05 7.66 -13.67
N ALA A 101 -2.87 7.70 -12.36
CA ALA A 101 -2.72 6.48 -11.55
C ALA A 101 -4.00 5.64 -11.50
N LEU A 102 -5.16 6.31 -11.49
CA LEU A 102 -6.46 5.65 -11.34
C LEU A 102 -7.31 5.69 -12.63
N GLU A 103 -6.75 6.18 -13.74
CA GLU A 103 -7.44 6.32 -15.03
C GLU A 103 -8.13 5.02 -15.49
N GLU A 104 -7.48 3.88 -15.25
CA GLU A 104 -8.00 2.56 -15.61
C GLU A 104 -9.00 2.01 -14.57
N ILE A 105 -8.96 2.53 -13.34
CA ILE A 105 -9.75 2.07 -12.18
C ILE A 105 -11.08 2.82 -12.06
N ILE A 106 -11.05 4.15 -12.17
CA ILE A 106 -12.20 5.03 -12.00
C ILE A 106 -13.41 4.61 -12.85
N PRO A 107 -13.27 4.26 -14.14
CA PRO A 107 -14.40 3.85 -14.98
C PRO A 107 -15.09 2.58 -14.48
N MET A 108 -14.40 1.74 -13.69
CA MET A 108 -14.99 0.53 -13.13
C MET A 108 -15.79 0.77 -11.85
N MET A 109 -15.51 1.86 -11.11
CA MET A 109 -16.07 2.06 -9.77
C MET A 109 -17.61 2.11 -9.70
N PRO A 110 -18.33 2.74 -10.66
CA PRO A 110 -19.80 2.76 -10.62
C PRO A 110 -20.45 1.37 -10.62
N TYR A 111 -19.86 0.40 -11.33
CA TYR A 111 -20.36 -0.99 -11.40
C TYR A 111 -20.19 -1.76 -10.08
N ILE A 112 -19.28 -1.30 -9.21
CA ILE A 112 -19.02 -1.93 -7.91
C ILE A 112 -20.05 -1.48 -6.87
N VAL A 113 -20.49 -0.22 -6.98
CA VAL A 113 -21.49 0.37 -6.09
C VAL A 113 -22.90 -0.09 -6.47
N ASP A 114 -23.17 -0.25 -7.77
CA ASP A 114 -24.45 -0.71 -8.30
C ASP A 114 -24.28 -2.07 -8.98
N SER A 115 -24.44 -3.14 -8.19
CA SER A 115 -24.32 -4.53 -8.66
C SER A 115 -25.39 -4.94 -9.69
N SER A 116 -26.40 -4.10 -9.94
CA SER A 116 -27.35 -4.31 -11.03
C SER A 116 -26.73 -4.03 -12.41
N GLN A 117 -25.63 -3.26 -12.46
CA GLN A 117 -24.87 -3.00 -13.67
C GLN A 117 -23.72 -4.00 -13.77
N ASN A 118 -24.04 -5.21 -14.21
CA ASN A 118 -23.07 -6.29 -14.32
C ASN A 118 -22.04 -5.99 -15.44
N ASN A 119 -20.76 -5.88 -15.09
CA ASN A 119 -19.67 -5.87 -16.08
C ASN A 119 -18.67 -6.97 -15.74
N THR A 120 -18.89 -8.14 -16.30
CA THR A 120 -18.12 -9.37 -16.05
C THR A 120 -16.88 -9.49 -16.95
N GLU A 121 -16.61 -8.53 -17.83
CA GLU A 121 -15.52 -8.64 -18.78
C GLU A 121 -14.17 -8.30 -18.12
N PRO A 122 -13.19 -9.23 -18.16
CA PRO A 122 -11.88 -8.99 -17.58
C PRO A 122 -11.20 -7.79 -18.22
N ARG A 123 -10.77 -6.84 -17.38
CA ARG A 123 -10.02 -5.65 -17.85
C ARG A 123 -8.55 -5.81 -17.57
N ARG A 124 -7.74 -5.27 -18.48
CA ARG A 124 -6.30 -5.16 -18.29
C ARG A 124 -6.02 -3.88 -17.54
N ILE A 125 -5.39 -4.00 -16.38
CA ILE A 125 -4.91 -2.86 -15.59
C ILE A 125 -3.39 -2.93 -15.55
N ASP A 126 -2.73 -1.82 -15.83
CA ASP A 126 -1.31 -1.69 -15.55
C ASP A 126 -1.07 -1.34 -14.08
N ILE A 127 -0.97 -2.37 -13.25
CA ILE A 127 -0.78 -2.24 -11.81
C ILE A 127 0.50 -1.47 -11.42
N THR A 128 1.45 -1.28 -12.35
CA THR A 128 2.64 -0.46 -12.12
C THR A 128 2.32 1.02 -11.95
N ARG A 129 1.17 1.48 -12.49
CA ARG A 129 0.65 2.84 -12.27
C ARG A 129 0.21 3.10 -10.82
N LEU A 130 0.05 2.04 -10.03
CA LEU A 130 -0.26 2.10 -8.61
C LEU A 130 0.98 2.02 -7.71
N LEU A 131 2.17 1.95 -8.30
CA LEU A 131 3.43 2.04 -7.58
C LEU A 131 3.89 3.49 -7.50
N SER A 132 4.62 3.80 -6.43
CA SER A 132 5.28 5.09 -6.31
C SER A 132 6.31 5.30 -7.42
N ASN A 133 6.53 6.55 -7.82
CA ASN A 133 7.60 6.92 -8.75
C ASN A 133 9.01 6.65 -8.20
N GLU A 134 9.13 6.45 -6.88
CA GLU A 134 10.37 6.06 -6.21
C GLU A 134 10.18 4.72 -5.48
N PRO A 135 9.98 3.60 -6.20
CA PRO A 135 9.61 2.33 -5.58
C PRO A 135 10.71 1.72 -4.70
N GLN A 136 11.92 2.27 -4.75
CA GLN A 136 13.05 1.91 -3.90
C GLN A 136 13.01 2.59 -2.52
N SER A 137 12.14 3.57 -2.30
CA SER A 137 12.00 4.29 -1.03
C SER A 137 10.79 3.76 -0.25
N TYR A 138 11.05 2.89 0.73
CA TYR A 138 10.02 2.20 1.49
C TYR A 138 10.46 1.87 2.91
N TYR A 139 9.48 1.65 3.77
CA TYR A 139 9.66 1.00 5.06
C TYR A 139 9.27 -0.48 4.96
N THR A 140 9.88 -1.33 5.78
CA THR A 140 9.51 -2.74 5.85
C THR A 140 9.55 -3.29 7.26
N TYR A 141 8.61 -4.20 7.55
CA TYR A 141 8.48 -4.87 8.83
C TYR A 141 7.65 -6.15 8.69
N HIS A 142 7.79 -7.08 9.64
CA HIS A 142 6.91 -8.24 9.75
C HIS A 142 5.62 -7.87 10.51
N GLY A 143 4.48 -8.18 9.93
CA GLY A 143 3.17 -7.81 10.46
C GLY A 143 2.09 -8.83 10.10
N SER A 144 0.85 -8.36 10.10
CA SER A 144 -0.32 -9.19 9.86
C SER A 144 -1.12 -8.73 8.66
N LEU A 145 -2.10 -9.54 8.28
CA LEU A 145 -3.27 -9.05 7.55
C LEU A 145 -3.97 -7.96 8.38
N THR A 146 -4.58 -7.00 7.70
CA THR A 146 -5.35 -5.90 8.31
C THR A 146 -6.85 -6.14 8.28
N THR A 147 -7.28 -7.16 7.55
CA THR A 147 -8.63 -7.72 7.51
C THR A 147 -8.82 -8.84 8.56
N PRO A 148 -10.05 -9.30 8.83
CA PRO A 148 -10.35 -10.29 9.87
C PRO A 148 -9.46 -11.54 9.86
N MET A 149 -9.31 -12.17 11.02
CA MET A 149 -8.34 -13.23 11.37
C MET A 149 -6.89 -12.77 11.57
N CYS A 150 -6.47 -11.68 10.92
CA CYS A 150 -5.31 -10.87 11.31
C CYS A 150 -4.03 -11.69 11.54
N GLN A 151 -3.83 -12.75 10.74
CA GLN A 151 -2.69 -13.66 10.87
C GLN A 151 -1.37 -12.91 10.65
N GLU A 152 -0.37 -13.17 11.49
CA GLU A 152 0.95 -12.54 11.47
C GLU A 152 1.88 -13.20 10.42
N VAL A 153 1.47 -13.10 9.14
CA VAL A 153 2.05 -13.83 7.99
C VAL A 153 2.61 -12.92 6.91
N VAL A 154 2.62 -11.62 7.15
CA VAL A 154 2.88 -10.59 6.13
C VAL A 154 4.24 -9.95 6.33
N THR A 155 5.06 -9.95 5.27
CA THR A 155 6.16 -8.99 5.14
C THR A 155 5.64 -7.74 4.45
N TRP A 156 5.54 -6.64 5.20
CA TRP A 156 5.07 -5.35 4.69
C TRP A 156 6.19 -4.59 3.98
N ILE A 157 5.86 -3.99 2.84
CA ILE A 157 6.71 -3.05 2.09
C ILE A 157 5.87 -1.79 1.85
N VAL A 158 6.08 -0.73 2.63
CA VAL A 158 5.27 0.49 2.60
C VAL A 158 6.06 1.59 1.93
N MET A 159 5.70 1.95 0.69
CA MET A 159 6.37 3.01 -0.07
C MET A 159 6.10 4.38 0.56
N ASP A 160 7.16 5.16 0.81
CA ASP A 160 7.05 6.41 1.59
C ASP A 160 6.76 7.65 0.74
N LYS A 161 6.82 7.52 -0.59
CA LYS A 161 6.44 8.56 -1.55
C LYS A 161 5.03 8.31 -2.08
N PRO A 162 4.06 9.19 -1.80
CA PRO A 162 2.68 8.98 -2.22
C PRO A 162 2.50 9.19 -3.73
N ILE A 163 1.44 8.59 -4.26
CA ILE A 163 0.91 8.90 -5.59
C ILE A 163 -0.09 10.05 -5.46
N PHE A 164 -0.10 10.97 -6.42
CA PHE A 164 -1.06 12.06 -6.42
C PHE A 164 -2.33 11.70 -7.19
N ILE A 165 -3.48 12.02 -6.60
CA ILE A 165 -4.82 11.86 -7.19
C ILE A 165 -5.61 13.17 -7.14
N SER A 166 -6.54 13.36 -8.07
CA SER A 166 -7.41 14.54 -8.01
C SER A 166 -8.47 14.38 -6.91
N PRO A 167 -8.99 15.51 -6.36
CA PRO A 167 -10.10 15.46 -5.41
C PRO A 167 -11.34 14.75 -5.95
N ASP A 168 -11.60 14.85 -7.25
CA ASP A 168 -12.75 14.23 -7.91
C ASP A 168 -12.60 12.70 -7.95
N GLN A 169 -11.39 12.20 -8.22
CA GLN A 169 -11.08 10.78 -8.12
C GLN A 169 -11.25 10.26 -6.69
N TYR A 170 -10.73 11.00 -5.69
CA TYR A 170 -10.89 10.62 -4.29
C TYR A 170 -12.37 10.59 -3.86
N ALA A 171 -13.17 11.55 -4.31
CA ALA A 171 -14.59 11.62 -3.98
C ALA A 171 -15.37 10.37 -4.43
N LEU A 172 -14.92 9.68 -5.49
CA LEU A 172 -15.53 8.42 -5.93
C LEU A 172 -15.31 7.29 -4.92
N PHE A 173 -14.16 7.21 -4.25
CA PHE A 173 -13.92 6.20 -3.21
C PHE A 173 -14.82 6.44 -2.01
N THR A 174 -14.95 7.69 -1.57
CA THR A 174 -15.82 8.02 -0.44
C THR A 174 -17.31 7.81 -0.74
N LYS A 175 -17.73 7.86 -2.01
CA LYS A 175 -19.10 7.49 -2.41
C LYS A 175 -19.35 5.99 -2.39
N THR A 176 -18.30 5.18 -2.49
CA THR A 176 -18.41 3.71 -2.38
C THR A 176 -18.51 3.22 -0.93
N ASP A 177 -18.37 4.12 0.05
CA ASP A 177 -18.62 3.85 1.47
C ASP A 177 -20.14 3.76 1.74
N VAL A 178 -20.73 2.64 1.35
CA VAL A 178 -22.15 2.32 1.55
C VAL A 178 -22.37 1.86 3.00
N GLY A 179 -22.55 2.82 3.91
CA GLY A 179 -22.90 2.51 5.31
C GLY A 179 -22.19 3.35 6.37
N GLY A 180 -21.23 4.21 5.98
CA GLY A 180 -20.45 5.01 6.92
C GLY A 180 -19.46 4.19 7.74
N ASP A 181 -19.14 2.99 7.24
CA ASP A 181 -18.22 2.06 7.85
C ASP A 181 -16.83 2.35 7.26
N TYR A 182 -16.03 3.10 8.02
CA TYR A 182 -14.62 3.30 7.71
C TYR A 182 -13.96 1.96 7.36
N ASN A 183 -13.35 1.88 6.17
CA ASN A 183 -12.72 0.66 5.72
C ASN A 183 -11.22 0.63 6.01
N TYR A 184 -10.81 1.11 7.17
CA TYR A 184 -9.41 1.05 7.60
C TYR A 184 -9.31 0.54 9.03
N ARG A 185 -8.26 -0.21 9.31
CA ARG A 185 -7.85 -0.61 10.65
C ARG A 185 -7.02 0.52 11.27
N SER A 186 -7.33 0.84 12.52
CA SER A 186 -6.54 1.80 13.30
C SER A 186 -5.11 1.30 13.55
N LEU A 187 -4.19 2.23 13.80
CA LEU A 187 -2.82 1.91 14.16
C LEU A 187 -2.79 0.96 15.37
N GLN A 188 -1.98 -0.08 15.27
CA GLN A 188 -1.80 -1.07 16.32
C GLN A 188 -0.50 -0.80 17.08
N PRO A 189 -0.37 -1.27 18.33
CA PRO A 189 0.90 -1.18 19.05
C PRO A 189 2.08 -1.75 18.25
N ARG A 190 3.17 -1.00 18.18
CA ARG A 190 4.41 -1.47 17.51
C ARG A 190 4.99 -2.70 18.23
N ASN A 191 4.82 -2.76 19.55
CA ASN A 191 5.48 -3.72 20.44
C ASN A 191 7.00 -3.70 20.19
N ASN A 192 7.64 -4.87 20.17
CA ASN A 192 9.09 -5.01 19.99
C ASN A 192 9.52 -5.07 18.51
N ARG A 193 8.61 -4.78 17.56
CA ARG A 193 8.94 -4.85 16.13
C ARG A 193 9.85 -3.71 15.72
N VAL A 194 10.93 -4.06 15.02
CA VAL A 194 11.80 -3.11 14.33
C VAL A 194 11.20 -2.80 12.96
N VAL A 195 11.16 -1.53 12.60
CA VAL A 195 10.80 -1.07 11.25
C VAL A 195 12.09 -0.65 10.56
N TYR A 196 12.37 -1.27 9.42
CA TYR A 196 13.53 -0.94 8.60
C TYR A 196 13.13 0.08 7.53
N ARG A 197 14.05 0.94 7.14
CA ARG A 197 13.92 1.83 5.99
C ARG A 197 14.86 1.35 4.90
N SER A 198 14.40 1.27 3.67
CA SER A 198 15.27 0.99 2.54
C SER A 198 16.28 2.13 2.38
N ILE A 199 17.52 1.76 2.11
CA ILE A 199 18.54 2.69 1.65
C ILE A 199 18.62 2.55 0.14
N ALA A 200 18.53 3.67 -0.57
CA ALA A 200 18.79 3.66 -2.01
C ALA A 200 20.21 3.11 -2.20
N SER A 201 20.33 1.98 -2.90
CA SER A 201 21.64 1.46 -3.24
C SER A 201 22.34 2.49 -4.13
N CYS A 202 23.37 3.14 -3.62
CA CYS A 202 24.30 4.02 -4.36
C CYS A 202 25.13 3.20 -5.39
N ALA A 203 24.55 2.19 -6.04
CA ALA A 203 25.23 1.27 -6.97
C ALA A 203 25.59 1.92 -8.32
N SER A 204 25.16 3.15 -8.59
CA SER A 204 25.53 3.89 -9.80
C SER A 204 26.73 4.84 -9.63
N ILE A 205 27.39 4.89 -8.47
CA ILE A 205 28.56 5.78 -8.25
C ILE A 205 29.89 5.01 -8.09
N MET A 206 29.86 3.68 -7.90
CA MET A 206 31.09 2.90 -7.72
C MET A 206 31.52 2.23 -9.04
N ALA A 207 31.78 3.02 -10.09
CA ALA A 207 32.70 2.56 -11.12
C ALA A 207 34.12 2.63 -10.51
N PRO A 208 34.90 1.53 -10.48
CA PRO A 208 36.22 1.54 -9.88
C PRO A 208 37.18 2.28 -10.83
N THR A 209 37.36 3.58 -10.61
CA THR A 209 38.60 4.22 -11.06
C THR A 209 39.65 4.05 -9.94
N ILE A 210 40.70 3.36 -10.35
CA ILE A 210 41.91 2.95 -9.63
C ILE A 210 42.62 4.16 -8.97
N PRO A 211 43.62 3.95 -8.08
CA PRO A 211 43.56 3.73 -6.65
C PRO A 211 43.96 5.00 -5.89
N GLY A 212 43.03 5.59 -5.15
CA GLY A 212 43.38 6.68 -4.26
C GLY A 212 42.22 7.64 -4.08
N THR A 213 41.39 7.37 -3.07
CA THR A 213 40.80 8.38 -2.18
C THR A 213 39.81 7.72 -1.25
N LEU A 214 40.12 7.77 0.05
CA LEU A 214 39.30 7.38 1.20
C LEU A 214 38.11 8.35 1.43
N ILE A 215 37.46 8.86 0.38
CA ILE A 215 36.48 9.97 0.53
C ILE A 215 35.08 9.67 -0.06
N SER A 216 34.87 8.54 -0.75
CA SER A 216 33.56 8.26 -1.38
C SER A 216 32.47 7.69 -0.44
N LEU A 217 32.74 7.48 0.84
CA LEU A 217 31.76 6.95 1.80
C LEU A 217 30.86 8.02 2.45
N PHE A 218 31.16 9.31 2.32
CA PHE A 218 30.41 10.37 3.01
C PHE A 218 29.25 10.98 2.19
N SER A 219 29.21 10.82 0.87
CA SER A 219 28.17 11.45 0.02
C SER A 219 26.81 10.74 0.06
N CYS A 220 26.77 9.47 0.48
CA CYS A 220 25.51 8.71 0.60
C CYS A 220 24.88 8.86 2.01
N LEU A 221 25.60 9.41 3.00
CA LEU A 221 25.05 9.73 4.33
C LEU A 221 24.41 11.13 4.40
N SER A 222 24.86 12.10 3.60
CA SER A 222 24.37 13.49 3.70
C SER A 222 22.92 13.67 3.21
N SER A 223 22.45 12.86 2.27
CA SER A 223 21.04 12.90 1.82
C SER A 223 20.06 12.34 2.85
N SER A 224 20.55 11.56 3.82
CA SER A 224 19.75 11.06 4.95
C SER A 224 19.56 12.11 6.07
N LEU A 225 20.43 13.13 6.14
CA LEU A 225 20.33 14.20 7.16
C LEU A 225 19.56 15.44 6.68
N ALA A 226 19.30 15.60 5.39
CA ALA A 226 18.62 16.77 4.85
C ALA A 226 17.08 16.79 5.07
N ALA A 227 16.49 15.69 5.56
CA ALA A 227 15.06 15.65 5.93
C ALA A 227 14.75 16.29 7.30
N GLY A 228 15.78 16.82 8.00
CA GLY A 228 15.70 17.28 9.38
C GLY A 228 15.62 18.80 9.58
N VAL A 229 15.24 19.63 8.61
CA VAL A 229 15.03 21.07 8.86
C VAL A 229 13.92 21.65 7.98
N ASN A 230 12.68 21.58 8.46
CA ASN A 230 11.68 22.62 8.21
C ASN A 230 10.66 22.61 9.36
N LYS A 231 10.95 23.43 10.39
CA LYS A 231 10.05 23.72 11.51
C LYS A 231 9.25 24.99 11.21
N GLY A 232 7.95 24.94 11.48
CA GLY A 232 7.03 26.08 11.52
C GLY A 232 6.27 26.26 10.20
N VAL A 233 4.96 26.47 10.15
CA VAL A 233 3.94 26.84 11.14
C VAL A 233 2.61 26.27 10.63
N GLY A 234 1.80 25.67 11.51
CA GLY A 234 0.49 25.13 11.14
C GLY A 234 -0.24 24.49 12.32
N ALA A 235 -0.19 25.14 13.49
CA ALA A 235 -1.06 24.78 14.61
C ALA A 235 -2.48 25.22 14.24
N PHE A 236 -3.40 24.27 14.03
CA PHE A 236 -4.88 24.33 14.09
C PHE A 236 -5.35 23.05 13.35
N LEU A 237 -5.70 21.95 14.00
CA LEU A 237 -7.02 21.71 14.60
C LEU A 237 -6.96 20.41 15.40
N ASN A 238 -6.83 20.52 16.72
CA ASN A 238 -6.97 19.40 17.65
C ASN A 238 -8.28 19.55 18.44
N ILE A 239 -9.40 19.69 17.72
CA ILE A 239 -10.75 19.75 18.28
C ILE A 239 -11.67 18.92 17.39
N LYS A 240 -11.60 17.59 17.51
CA LYS A 240 -12.68 16.67 17.10
C LYS A 240 -12.57 15.25 17.68
N ARG A 241 -11.67 15.02 18.65
CA ARG A 241 -11.49 13.71 19.31
C ARG A 241 -12.55 13.40 20.40
N LYS A 242 -13.52 14.29 20.65
CA LYS A 242 -14.48 14.18 21.76
C LYS A 242 -15.97 14.17 21.37
N ILE A 243 -16.31 14.15 20.08
CA ILE A 243 -17.71 14.23 19.61
C ILE A 243 -18.14 13.03 18.75
N PHE A 244 -17.21 12.31 18.11
CA PHE A 244 -17.54 11.12 17.31
C PHE A 244 -16.76 9.92 17.84
N GLY A 245 -17.49 8.96 18.43
CA GLY A 245 -16.94 7.69 18.91
C GLY A 245 -16.22 6.96 17.78
N SER A 246 -15.07 6.35 18.10
CA SER A 246 -14.27 5.62 17.12
C SER A 246 -14.96 4.28 16.78
N SER A 247 -15.64 4.22 15.65
CA SER A 247 -16.01 2.94 15.02
C SER A 247 -14.84 2.44 14.15
N ALA A 248 -13.67 2.26 14.76
CA ALA A 248 -12.56 1.59 14.10
C ALA A 248 -12.74 0.08 14.29
N LYS A 249 -12.76 -0.69 13.19
CA LYS A 249 -12.86 -2.16 13.26
C LYS A 249 -11.59 -2.71 13.91
N ASN A 250 -11.72 -3.25 15.11
CA ASN A 250 -10.65 -3.93 15.81
C ASN A 250 -10.54 -5.37 15.31
N CYS A 251 -9.35 -5.74 14.85
CA CYS A 251 -8.96 -7.11 14.61
C CYS A 251 -8.97 -7.91 15.92
N VAL A 252 -9.87 -8.87 16.06
CA VAL A 252 -9.89 -9.80 17.19
C VAL A 252 -9.09 -11.03 16.77
N LYS A 253 -7.95 -11.31 17.44
CA LYS A 253 -7.28 -12.61 17.30
C LYS A 253 -8.26 -13.70 17.78
N ALA A 254 -8.53 -14.71 16.97
CA ALA A 254 -9.21 -15.91 17.47
C ALA A 254 -8.37 -16.49 18.61
N LYS A 255 -9.01 -16.74 19.75
CA LYS A 255 -8.38 -17.38 20.92
C LYS A 255 -8.07 -18.84 20.63
#